data_AF-A0A1V4RVM5-F1
#
_entry.id   AF-A0A1V4RVM5-F1
#
_cell.length_a   1.000
_cell.length_b   1.000
_cell.length_c   1.000
_cell.angle_alpha   90.00
_cell.angle_beta   90.00
_cell.angle_gamma   90.00
#
_symmetry.space_group_name_H-M   'P 1'
#
loop_
_entity.id
_entity.type
_entity.pdbx_description
1 polymer ?
#
loop_
_entity_poly.entity_id
_entity_poly.type
_entity_poly.pdbx_seq_one_letter_code
_entity_poly.pdbx_strand_id
1 'polypeptide(L)'
;MFAGSGSLGIEAISRGANKVTFVESSYNSTKVLRKNIDRLRFLEEYRIVKKNVLTFLRQNKEPYDLIFADPPYRWNHYYELLPLVFLPENLSNYGIFVLESERTHEIEWETNVYEVLRQKKYDRSLITFFGRKGGE
;
A
#
# COMPACT_ATOMS: atom_id res chain seq x y z
N MET A 1 -2.55 -0.04 2.17
CA MET A 1 -2.51 1.06 3.16
C MET A 1 -3.44 2.17 2.68
N PHE A 2 -4.00 2.97 3.59
CA PHE A 2 -5.06 3.94 3.25
C PHE A 2 -6.23 3.27 2.52
N ALA A 3 -6.74 2.18 3.10
CA ALA A 3 -7.56 1.22 2.36
C ALA A 3 -8.88 1.78 1.82
N GLY A 4 -9.43 2.86 2.39
CA GLY A 4 -10.65 3.49 1.91
C GLY A 4 -11.83 2.51 1.88
N SER A 5 -12.41 2.31 0.70
CA SER A 5 -13.48 1.33 0.44
C SER A 5 -12.99 -0.12 0.31
N GLY A 6 -11.67 -0.34 0.21
CA GLY A 6 -11.04 -1.65 0.03
C GLY A 6 -10.82 -2.09 -1.41
N SER A 7 -11.13 -1.26 -2.40
CA SER A 7 -11.18 -1.69 -3.81
C SER A 7 -9.89 -2.38 -4.29
N LEU A 8 -8.70 -1.83 -3.97
CA LEU A 8 -7.42 -2.41 -4.39
C LEU A 8 -7.12 -3.74 -3.70
N GLY A 9 -7.40 -3.87 -2.40
CA GLY A 9 -7.16 -5.13 -1.69
C GLY A 9 -8.18 -6.21 -2.09
N ILE A 10 -9.42 -5.83 -2.39
CA ILE A 10 -10.45 -6.71 -2.97
C ILE A 10 -10.00 -7.22 -4.34
N GLU A 11 -9.49 -6.34 -5.20
CA GLU A 11 -8.95 -6.71 -6.50
C GLU A 11 -7.73 -7.64 -6.37
N ALA A 12 -6.87 -7.40 -5.37
CA ALA A 12 -5.74 -8.29 -5.10
C ALA A 12 -6.21 -9.71 -4.72
N ILE A 13 -7.24 -9.84 -3.87
CA ILE A 13 -7.86 -11.14 -3.55
C ILE A 13 -8.39 -11.81 -4.82
N SER A 14 -9.16 -11.07 -5.64
CA SER A 14 -9.71 -11.55 -6.92
C SER A 14 -8.62 -12.06 -7.89
N ARG A 15 -7.42 -11.49 -7.80
CA ARG A 15 -6.23 -11.87 -8.60
C ARG A 15 -5.37 -12.95 -7.95
N GLY A 16 -5.83 -13.57 -6.86
CA GLY A 16 -5.18 -14.72 -6.23
C GLY A 16 -4.29 -14.39 -5.04
N ALA A 17 -4.40 -13.19 -4.43
CA ALA A 17 -3.69 -12.91 -3.18
C ALA A 17 -4.20 -13.82 -2.05
N ASN A 18 -3.31 -14.63 -1.47
CA ASN A 18 -3.66 -15.58 -0.39
C ASN A 18 -4.07 -14.88 0.91
N LYS A 19 -3.44 -13.74 1.21
CA LYS A 19 -3.65 -12.97 2.44
C LYS A 19 -3.61 -11.48 2.17
N VAL A 20 -4.62 -10.74 2.64
CA VAL A 20 -4.68 -9.27 2.47
C VAL A 20 -4.89 -8.55 3.79
N THR A 21 -4.07 -7.53 4.04
CA THR A 21 -4.22 -6.62 5.18
C THR A 21 -4.67 -5.24 4.72
N PHE A 22 -5.86 -4.84 5.15
CA PHE A 22 -6.39 -3.50 4.92
C PHE A 22 -6.04 -2.61 6.12
N VAL A 23 -5.25 -1.56 5.90
CA VAL A 23 -4.90 -0.56 6.94
C VAL A 23 -5.64 0.73 6.64
N GLU A 24 -6.50 1.16 7.56
CA GLU A 24 -7.32 2.37 7.42
C GLU A 24 -7.47 3.07 8.77
N SER A 25 -7.35 4.39 8.82
CA SER A 25 -7.54 5.16 10.06
C SER A 25 -8.97 5.67 10.26
N SER A 26 -9.67 5.98 9.17
CA SER A 26 -11.02 6.53 9.16
C SER A 26 -12.03 5.48 9.61
N TYR A 27 -12.80 5.82 10.64
CA TYR A 27 -13.90 4.98 11.11
C TYR A 27 -14.97 4.77 10.03
N ASN A 28 -15.33 5.84 9.31
CA ASN A 28 -16.34 5.77 8.25
C ASN A 28 -15.88 4.89 7.11
N SER A 29 -14.63 5.04 6.65
CA SER A 29 -14.05 4.22 5.60
C SER A 29 -13.98 2.75 6.03
N THR A 30 -13.56 2.48 7.27
CA THR A 30 -13.52 1.11 7.82
C THR A 30 -14.91 0.45 7.82
N LYS A 31 -15.98 1.21 8.11
CA LYS A 31 -17.35 0.70 8.07
C LYS A 31 -17.79 0.33 6.65
N VAL A 32 -17.46 1.17 5.66
CA VAL A 32 -17.73 0.90 4.24
C VAL A 32 -16.93 -0.31 3.76
N LEU A 33 -15.63 -0.34 4.06
CA LEU A 33 -14.72 -1.45 3.77
C LEU A 33 -15.28 -2.78 4.27
N ARG A 34 -15.69 -2.84 5.55
CA ARG A 34 -16.25 -4.06 6.14
C ARG A 34 -17.53 -4.49 5.41
N LYS A 35 -18.45 -3.57 5.13
CA LYS A 35 -19.66 -3.86 4.34
C LYS A 35 -19.34 -4.39 2.94
N ASN A 36 -18.30 -3.87 2.29
CA ASN A 36 -17.90 -4.33 0.96
C ASN A 36 -17.32 -5.74 1.02
N ILE A 37 -16.45 -6.01 2.00
CA ILE A 37 -15.86 -7.35 2.17
C ILE A 37 -16.92 -8.38 2.59
N ASP A 38 -17.82 -8.06 3.52
CA ASP A 38 -18.86 -9.00 3.98
C ASP A 38 -19.81 -9.45 2.86
N ARG A 39 -19.94 -8.64 1.79
CA ARG A 39 -20.71 -8.99 0.59
C ARG A 39 -19.97 -9.94 -0.33
N LEU A 40 -18.66 -9.96 -0.25
CA LEU A 40 -17.77 -10.76 -1.07
C LEU A 40 -17.47 -12.03 -0.27
N ARG A 41 -18.05 -13.15 -0.68
CA ARG A 41 -17.87 -14.46 -0.02
C ARG A 41 -16.49 -15.05 -0.32
N PHE A 42 -15.45 -14.31 0.06
CA PHE A 42 -14.06 -14.73 -0.11
C PHE A 42 -13.78 -15.97 0.74
N LEU A 43 -12.94 -16.86 0.20
CA LEU A 43 -12.40 -18.02 0.92
C LEU A 43 -10.99 -17.71 1.46
N GLU A 44 -10.43 -16.56 1.09
CA GLU A 44 -9.07 -16.12 1.39
C GLU A 44 -8.96 -15.39 2.73
N GLU A 45 -7.75 -15.39 3.30
CA GLU A 45 -7.49 -14.76 4.60
C GLU A 45 -7.42 -13.24 4.45
N TYR A 46 -8.23 -12.50 5.21
CA TYR A 46 -8.10 -11.04 5.28
C TYR A 46 -8.15 -10.51 6.70
N ARG A 47 -7.50 -9.37 6.92
CA ARG A 47 -7.62 -8.60 8.18
C ARG A 47 -7.79 -7.13 7.91
N ILE A 48 -8.62 -6.48 8.72
CA ILE A 48 -8.82 -5.02 8.71
C ILE A 48 -8.19 -4.46 9.98
N VAL A 49 -7.22 -3.56 9.81
CA VAL A 49 -6.51 -2.89 10.89
C VAL A 49 -6.92 -1.41 10.90
N LYS A 50 -7.74 -1.04 11.88
CA LYS A 50 -8.13 0.36 12.09
C LYS A 50 -7.00 1.12 12.79
N LYS A 51 -6.02 1.65 12.04
CA LYS A 51 -4.83 2.32 12.58
C LYS A 51 -4.25 3.31 11.57
N ASN A 52 -3.55 4.34 12.07
CA ASN A 52 -2.70 5.18 11.23
C ASN A 52 -1.60 4.33 10.56
N VAL A 53 -1.34 4.60 9.28
CA VAL A 53 -0.41 3.80 8.45
C VAL A 53 1.02 3.84 9.00
N LEU A 54 1.53 5.00 9.40
CA LEU A 54 2.89 5.14 9.93
C LEU A 54 3.03 4.43 11.28
N THR A 55 1.99 4.46 12.12
CA THR A 55 1.96 3.69 13.37
C THR A 55 1.91 2.18 13.10
N PHE A 56 1.15 1.74 12.09
CA PHE A 56 1.09 0.34 11.70
C PHE A 56 2.46 -0.17 11.23
N LEU A 57 3.10 0.54 10.30
CA LEU A 57 4.40 0.14 9.74
C LEU A 57 5.50 0.04 10.82
N ARG A 58 5.48 0.91 11.84
CA ARG A 58 6.44 0.85 12.97
C ARG A 58 6.26 -0.37 13.87
N GLN A 59 5.09 -1.00 13.86
CA GLN A 59 4.73 -2.10 14.77
C GLN A 59 4.56 -3.44 14.05
N ASN A 60 4.51 -3.40 12.72
CA ASN A 60 4.35 -4.59 11.92
C ASN A 60 5.59 -5.48 12.03
N LYS A 61 5.38 -6.78 11.86
CA LYS A 61 6.40 -7.83 11.97
C LYS A 61 6.26 -8.89 10.89
N GLU A 62 5.37 -8.67 9.94
CA GLU A 62 5.04 -9.60 8.87
C GLU A 62 5.21 -8.86 7.54
N PRO A 63 6.27 -9.17 6.77
CA PRO A 63 6.51 -8.49 5.50
C PRO A 63 5.47 -8.89 4.46
N TYR A 64 5.27 -8.01 3.48
CA TYR A 64 4.35 -8.19 2.37
C TYR A 64 5.10 -8.23 1.04
N ASP A 65 4.64 -9.05 0.10
CA ASP A 65 5.15 -9.09 -1.27
C ASP A 65 4.58 -7.97 -2.15
N LEU A 66 3.45 -7.40 -1.74
CA LEU A 66 2.80 -6.31 -2.45
C LEU A 66 2.16 -5.34 -1.47
N ILE A 67 2.56 -4.07 -1.55
CA ILE A 67 1.99 -3.00 -0.74
C ILE A 67 1.44 -1.93 -1.68
N PHE A 68 0.13 -1.67 -1.58
CA PHE A 68 -0.49 -0.50 -2.19
C PHE A 68 -0.66 0.63 -1.17
N ALA A 69 -0.38 1.86 -1.56
CA ALA A 69 -0.72 3.06 -0.81
C ALA A 69 -1.38 4.10 -1.72
N ASP A 70 -2.55 4.55 -1.31
CA ASP A 70 -3.28 5.66 -1.91
C ASP A 70 -3.62 6.69 -0.81
N PRO A 71 -2.64 7.51 -0.39
CA PRO A 71 -2.86 8.51 0.65
C PRO A 71 -3.89 9.55 0.21
N PRO A 72 -4.60 10.19 1.14
CA PRO A 72 -5.53 11.26 0.80
C PRO A 72 -4.79 12.45 0.14
N TYR A 73 -5.53 13.26 -0.62
CA TYR A 73 -5.01 14.47 -1.26
C TYR A 73 -4.25 15.37 -0.26
N ARG A 74 -3.12 15.96 -0.68
CA ARG A 74 -2.21 16.76 0.18
C ARG A 74 -1.58 16.04 1.38
N TRP A 75 -1.56 14.71 1.39
CA TRP A 75 -0.82 13.98 2.41
C TRP A 75 0.68 14.07 2.14
N ASN A 76 1.42 14.84 2.95
CA ASN A 76 2.80 15.24 2.67
C ASN A 76 3.85 14.53 3.55
N HIS A 77 3.58 13.30 4.01
CA HIS A 77 4.47 12.55 4.91
C HIS A 77 5.27 11.44 4.19
N TYR A 78 5.55 11.60 2.90
CA TYR A 78 6.27 10.61 2.09
C TYR A 78 7.68 10.32 2.61
N TYR A 79 8.39 11.36 3.10
CA TYR A 79 9.72 11.21 3.70
C TYR A 79 9.73 10.33 4.96
N GLU A 80 8.59 10.22 5.65
CA GLU A 80 8.43 9.31 6.79
C GLU A 80 7.92 7.93 6.34
N LEU A 81 7.05 7.90 5.33
CA LEU A 81 6.46 6.68 4.79
C LEU A 81 7.51 5.77 4.17
N LEU A 82 8.30 6.30 3.24
CA LEU A 82 9.17 5.51 2.37
C LEU A 82 10.21 4.73 3.19
N PRO A 83 10.97 5.32 4.14
CA PRO A 83 11.88 4.54 4.99
C PRO A 83 11.19 3.41 5.74
N LEU A 84 9.99 3.65 6.28
CA LEU A 84 9.25 2.65 7.04
C LEU A 84 8.79 1.49 6.16
N VAL A 85 8.28 1.77 4.97
CA VAL A 85 7.82 0.74 4.03
C VAL A 85 8.95 -0.19 3.64
N PHE A 86 10.15 0.35 3.39
CA PHE A 86 11.31 -0.43 2.93
C PHE A 86 12.05 -1.18 4.05
N LEU A 87 11.56 -1.12 5.29
CA LEU A 87 12.06 -1.98 6.37
C LEU A 87 11.74 -3.46 6.06
N PRO A 88 12.65 -4.40 6.41
CA PRO A 88 12.46 -5.83 6.14
C PRO A 88 11.27 -6.44 6.91
N GLU A 89 10.78 -5.79 7.96
CA GLU A 89 9.56 -6.18 8.67
C GLU A 89 8.28 -5.82 7.91
N ASN A 90 8.36 -4.96 6.89
CA ASN A 90 7.23 -4.42 6.14
C ASN A 90 7.18 -4.90 4.69
N LEU A 91 8.28 -4.82 3.95
CA LEU A 91 8.34 -5.25 2.55
C LEU A 91 9.30 -6.43 2.43
N SER A 92 8.86 -7.49 1.76
CA SER A 92 9.73 -8.63 1.49
C SER A 92 10.85 -8.25 0.52
N ASN A 93 11.93 -9.03 0.47
CA ASN A 93 13.11 -8.73 -0.36
C ASN A 93 12.80 -8.60 -1.86
N TYR A 94 11.70 -9.20 -2.32
CA TYR A 94 11.21 -9.13 -3.71
C TYR A 94 9.85 -8.43 -3.79
N GLY A 95 9.47 -7.75 -2.70
CA GLY A 95 8.20 -7.08 -2.61
C GLY A 95 8.14 -5.84 -3.48
N ILE A 96 6.95 -5.56 -4.01
CA ILE A 96 6.66 -4.36 -4.78
C ILE A 96 5.86 -3.39 -3.92
N PHE A 97 6.33 -2.15 -3.84
CA PHE A 97 5.55 -1.06 -3.26
C PHE A 97 4.98 -0.18 -4.37
N VAL A 98 3.67 0.07 -4.34
CA VAL A 98 2.95 0.90 -5.30
C VAL A 98 2.34 2.06 -4.55
N LEU A 99 2.73 3.28 -4.94
CA LEU A 99 2.26 4.52 -4.35
C LEU A 99 1.50 5.34 -5.39
N GLU A 100 0.27 5.71 -5.06
CA GLU A 100 -0.46 6.78 -5.73
C GLU A 100 -0.13 8.12 -5.08
N SER A 101 0.13 9.15 -5.89
CA SER A 101 0.36 10.52 -5.47
C SER A 101 -0.23 11.50 -6.49
N GLU A 102 -0.29 12.79 -6.16
CA GLU A 102 -0.70 13.80 -7.14
C GLU A 102 0.30 13.86 -8.30
N ARG A 103 -0.19 14.09 -9.52
CA ARG A 103 0.62 14.08 -10.75
C ARG A 103 1.85 14.99 -10.72
N THR A 104 1.80 16.08 -9.97
CA THR A 104 2.88 17.07 -9.84
C THR A 104 3.96 16.68 -8.82
N HIS A 105 3.72 15.66 -8.01
CA HIS A 105 4.72 15.14 -7.08
C HIS A 105 5.59 14.12 -7.81
N GLU A 106 6.64 14.58 -8.49
CA GLU A 106 7.68 13.67 -8.98
C GLU A 106 8.47 13.17 -7.78
N ILE A 107 8.17 11.93 -7.38
CA ILE A 107 8.85 11.26 -6.26
C ILE A 107 10.11 10.62 -6.82
N GLU A 108 11.24 11.25 -6.55
CA GLU A 108 12.55 10.64 -6.71
C GLU A 108 12.93 9.95 -5.40
N TRP A 109 13.17 8.64 -5.46
CA TRP A 109 13.61 7.87 -4.31
C TRP A 109 14.57 6.79 -4.76
N GLU A 110 15.77 6.83 -4.19
CA GLU A 110 16.79 5.85 -4.45
C GLU A 110 17.55 5.54 -3.16
N THR A 111 17.76 4.26 -2.90
CA THR A 111 18.60 3.76 -1.82
C THR A 111 19.59 2.75 -2.39
N ASN A 112 20.48 2.18 -1.57
CA ASN A 112 21.36 1.10 -2.03
C ASN A 112 20.60 -0.20 -2.38
N VAL A 113 19.34 -0.34 -1.94
CA VAL A 113 18.58 -1.61 -2.06
C VAL A 113 17.33 -1.46 -2.92
N TYR A 114 16.60 -0.36 -2.81
CA TYR A 114 15.35 -0.10 -3.51
C TYR A 114 15.45 1.13 -4.42
N GLU A 115 14.72 1.09 -5.54
CA GLU A 115 14.61 2.16 -6.53
C GLU A 115 13.18 2.32 -7.05
N VAL A 116 12.94 3.40 -7.80
CA VAL A 116 11.74 3.55 -8.62
C VAL A 116 11.90 2.66 -9.86
N LEU A 117 11.11 1.59 -9.95
CA LEU A 117 11.09 0.69 -11.11
C LEU A 117 10.36 1.31 -12.30
N ARG A 118 9.26 2.00 -12.02
CA ARG A 118 8.38 2.57 -13.05
C ARG A 118 7.49 3.67 -12.49
N GLN A 119 7.17 4.65 -13.33
CA GLN A 119 6.12 5.62 -13.09
C GLN A 119 5.06 5.60 -14.20
N LYS A 120 3.79 5.82 -13.84
CA LYS A 120 2.67 5.99 -14.78
C LYS A 120 1.88 7.22 -14.40
N LYS A 121 1.77 8.17 -15.32
CA LYS A 121 0.94 9.37 -15.17
C LYS A 121 -0.47 9.09 -15.68
N TYR A 122 -1.47 9.34 -14.85
CA TYR A 122 -2.89 9.41 -15.18
C TYR A 122 -3.34 10.88 -15.09
N ASP A 123 -4.61 11.17 -15.37
CA ASP A 123 -5.16 12.54 -15.45
C ASP A 123 -4.69 13.43 -14.28
N ARG A 124 -4.99 13.00 -13.04
CA ARG A 124 -4.61 13.72 -11.80
C ARG A 124 -3.61 12.99 -10.91
N SER A 125 -3.35 11.72 -11.18
CA SER A 125 -2.54 10.85 -10.33
C SER A 125 -1.23 10.45 -11.01
N LEU A 126 -0.18 10.29 -10.21
CA LEU A 126 1.05 9.57 -10.55
C LEU A 126 1.07 8.27 -9.76
N ILE A 127 1.25 7.14 -10.46
CA ILE A 127 1.47 5.85 -9.82
C ILE A 127 2.96 5.52 -9.94
N THR A 128 3.62 5.39 -8.79
CA THR A 128 5.03 5.05 -8.68
C THR A 128 5.19 3.63 -8.15
N PHE A 129 5.92 2.81 -8.89
CA PHE A 129 6.27 1.44 -8.54
C PHE A 129 7.70 1.44 -8.03
N PHE A 130 7.89 0.93 -6.82
CA PHE A 130 9.19 0.73 -6.19
C PHE A 130 9.45 -0.76 -6.01
N GLY A 131 10.72 -1.13 -6.07
CA GLY A 131 11.17 -2.49 -5.82
C GLY A 131 12.68 -2.53 -5.71
N ARG A 132 13.22 -3.74 -5.57
CA ARG A 132 14.64 -3.94 -5.34
C ARG A 132 15.45 -3.59 -6.59
N LYS A 133 16.59 -2.93 -6.38
CA LYS A 133 17.56 -2.58 -7.43
C LYS A 133 18.05 -3.82 -8.17
N GLY A 134 17.98 -3.76 -9.50
CA GLY A 134 18.47 -4.83 -10.37
C GLY A 134 17.70 -6.15 -10.22
N GLY A 135 16.48 -6.13 -9.67
CA GLY A 135 15.59 -7.28 -9.68
C GLY A 135 14.92 -7.44 -11.06
N GLU A 136 15.11 -8.60 -11.67
CA GLU A 136 14.21 -9.13 -12.71
C GLU A 136 12.86 -9.56 -12.12
#